data_AF-A0A438JF14-F1
#
_entry.id   AF-A0A438JF14-F1
#
_cell.length_a   1.000
_cell.length_b   1.000
_cell.length_c   1.000
_cell.angle_alpha   90.00
_cell.angle_beta   90.00
_cell.angle_gamma   90.00
#
_symmetry.space_group_name_H-M   'P 1'
#
loop_
_entity.id
_entity.type
_entity.pdbx_description
1 polymer ?
#
loop_
_entity_poly.entity_id
_entity_poly.type
_entity_poly.pdbx_seq_one_letter_code
_entity_poly.pdbx_strand_id
1 'polypeptide(L)'
;MRDNESLREFVKRFWPSRTPIEVCSMDAVLQIFKRSICPGTPFFESLAKKPPTTMDDLFRRANKYSMLEDDVRAATQQVLVAGRASRDNADRHAKTSGPAKTS
;
A
#
# COMPACT_ATOMS: atom_id res chain seq x y z
N MET A 1 3.71 9.48 -8.46
CA MET A 1 4.28 8.76 -7.31
C MET A 1 5.55 8.15 -7.84
N ARG A 2 6.64 8.06 -7.07
CA ARG A 2 7.80 7.33 -7.58
C ARG A 2 7.44 5.87 -7.77
N ASP A 3 8.16 5.16 -8.65
CA ASP A 3 7.96 3.73 -8.81
C ASP A 3 8.17 3.02 -7.46
N ASN A 4 7.22 2.16 -7.10
CA ASN A 4 7.22 1.42 -5.83
C ASN A 4 7.14 2.29 -4.55
N GLU A 5 6.86 3.60 -4.66
CA GLU A 5 6.55 4.44 -3.51
C GLU A 5 5.11 4.21 -3.06
N SER A 6 4.87 4.02 -1.77
CA SER A 6 3.52 3.90 -1.22
C SER A 6 2.87 5.26 -1.02
N LEU A 7 1.54 5.29 -0.88
CA LEU A 7 0.82 6.54 -0.65
C LEU A 7 1.27 7.25 0.64
N ARG A 8 1.60 6.50 1.70
CA ARG A 8 2.13 7.08 2.95
C ARG A 8 3.49 7.73 2.77
N GLU A 9 4.41 7.10 2.05
CA GLU A 9 5.73 7.70 1.80
C GLU A 9 5.61 8.93 0.89
N PHE A 10 4.72 8.86 -0.11
CA PHE A 10 4.37 10.02 -0.92
C PHE A 10 3.84 11.17 -0.05
N VAL A 11 2.84 10.94 0.81
CA VAL A 11 2.24 11.98 1.67
C VAL A 11 3.28 12.58 2.61
N LYS A 12 4.15 11.76 3.21
CA LYS A 12 5.24 12.26 4.07
C LYS A 12 6.21 13.18 3.33
N ARG A 13 6.59 12.83 2.09
CA ARG A 13 7.48 13.68 1.27
C ARG A 13 6.77 14.94 0.81
N PHE A 14 5.53 14.79 0.37
CA PHE A 14 4.74 15.89 -0.18
C PHE A 14 4.39 16.92 0.88
N TRP A 15 4.26 16.48 2.12
CA TRP A 15 3.86 17.32 3.24
C TRP A 15 4.70 17.04 4.49
N PRO A 16 5.97 17.51 4.53
CA PRO A 16 6.79 17.39 5.71
C PRO A 16 6.24 18.35 6.77
N SER A 17 5.71 17.80 7.86
CA SER A 17 5.41 18.53 9.09
C SER A 17 4.49 19.76 8.96
N ARG A 18 3.24 19.60 8.48
CA ARG A 18 2.12 20.56 8.67
C ARG A 18 2.53 22.04 8.66
N THR A 19 3.39 22.42 7.71
CA THR A 19 3.58 23.83 7.41
C THR A 19 2.23 24.38 7.00
N PRO A 20 1.81 25.55 7.54
CA PRO A 20 0.56 26.16 7.12
C PRO A 20 0.65 26.43 5.62
N ILE A 21 -0.06 25.65 4.80
CA ILE A 21 -0.31 25.98 3.39
C ILE A 21 -1.43 27.03 3.38
N GLU A 22 -1.21 28.10 4.13
CA GLU A 22 -2.20 29.13 4.43
C GLU A 22 -2.45 30.05 3.22
N VAL A 23 -1.76 29.80 2.09
CA VAL A 23 -1.81 30.63 0.88
C VAL A 23 -2.04 29.85 -0.42
N CYS A 24 -2.16 28.52 -0.39
CA CYS A 24 -2.41 27.75 -1.61
C CYS A 24 -3.88 27.35 -1.72
N SER A 25 -4.53 27.69 -2.84
CA SER A 25 -5.91 27.30 -3.08
C SER A 25 -6.04 25.78 -3.08
N MET A 26 -7.16 25.27 -2.58
CA MET A 26 -7.42 23.84 -2.58
C MET A 26 -7.33 23.25 -4.00
N ASP A 27 -7.75 24.01 -5.02
CA ASP A 27 -7.60 23.62 -6.42
C ASP A 27 -6.13 23.38 -6.81
N ALA A 28 -5.22 24.29 -6.47
CA ALA A 28 -3.80 24.13 -6.74
C ALA A 28 -3.23 22.87 -6.05
N VAL A 29 -3.61 22.63 -4.80
CA VAL A 29 -3.21 21.42 -4.07
C VAL A 29 -3.72 20.15 -4.77
N LEU A 30 -4.99 20.15 -5.19
CA LEU A 30 -5.59 19.03 -5.90
C LEU A 30 -4.92 18.76 -7.24
N GLN A 31 -4.57 19.81 -7.99
CA GLN A 31 -3.89 19.68 -9.28
C GLN A 31 -2.49 19.08 -9.09
N ILE A 32 -1.75 19.52 -8.08
CA ILE A 32 -0.44 18.96 -7.79
C ILE A 32 -0.58 17.49 -7.37
N PHE A 33 -1.54 17.15 -6.49
CA PHE A 33 -1.80 15.76 -6.09
C PHE A 33 -2.13 14.87 -7.29
N LYS A 34 -3.07 15.29 -8.15
CA LYS A 34 -3.47 14.54 -9.35
C LYS A 34 -2.30 14.30 -10.30
N ARG A 35 -1.43 15.30 -10.50
CA ARG A 35 -0.22 15.15 -11.35
C ARG A 35 0.85 14.28 -10.70
N SER A 36 0.87 14.25 -9.37
CA SER A 36 1.89 13.56 -8.58
C SER A 36 1.49 12.13 -8.20
N ILE A 37 0.32 11.63 -8.60
CA ILE A 37 -0.18 10.28 -8.32
C ILE A 37 -0.40 9.56 -9.65
N CYS A 38 -0.14 8.25 -9.68
CA CYS A 38 -0.35 7.48 -10.89
C CYS A 38 -1.85 7.41 -11.23
N PRO A 39 -2.24 7.71 -12.48
CA PRO A 39 -3.62 7.54 -12.93
C PRO A 39 -4.03 6.06 -12.82
N GLY A 40 -5.29 5.81 -12.51
CA GLY A 40 -5.83 4.45 -12.35
C GLY A 40 -5.60 3.80 -10.97
N THR A 41 -4.99 4.52 -10.01
CA THR A 41 -4.98 4.05 -8.62
C THR A 41 -6.34 4.28 -7.94
N PRO A 42 -6.75 3.40 -7.00
CA PRO A 42 -8.00 3.60 -6.25
C PRO A 42 -8.07 4.95 -5.52
N PHE A 43 -6.91 5.46 -5.06
CA PHE A 43 -6.84 6.78 -4.44
C PHE A 43 -7.08 7.91 -5.46
N PHE A 44 -6.46 7.86 -6.65
CA PHE A 44 -6.68 8.84 -7.72
C PHE A 44 -8.16 8.92 -8.11
N GLU A 45 -8.80 7.76 -8.33
CA GLU A 45 -10.23 7.71 -8.63
C GLU A 45 -11.08 8.34 -7.53
N SER A 46 -10.71 8.12 -6.26
CA SER A 46 -11.43 8.71 -5.13
C SER A 46 -11.41 10.24 -5.17
N LEU A 47 -10.27 10.84 -5.57
CA LEU A 47 -10.12 12.29 -5.69
C LEU A 47 -10.95 12.84 -6.85
N ALA A 48 -11.05 12.11 -7.95
CA ALA A 48 -11.88 12.48 -9.09
C ALA A 48 -13.38 12.38 -8.76
N LYS A 49 -13.80 11.31 -8.08
CA LYS A 49 -15.21 11.06 -7.72
C LYS A 49 -15.76 12.06 -6.71
N LYS A 50 -14.97 12.40 -5.68
CA LYS A 50 -15.36 13.40 -4.67
C LYS A 50 -14.15 14.23 -4.28
N PRO A 51 -13.92 15.38 -4.92
CA PRO A 51 -12.81 16.27 -4.57
C PRO A 51 -12.84 16.61 -3.08
N PRO A 52 -11.73 16.46 -2.33
CA PRO A 52 -11.68 16.93 -0.96
C PRO A 52 -11.76 18.46 -0.93
N THR A 53 -12.44 18.97 0.08
CA THR A 53 -12.69 20.41 0.29
C THR A 53 -11.72 21.06 1.25
N THR A 54 -11.06 20.25 2.08
CA THR A 54 -10.06 20.69 3.05
C THR A 54 -8.79 19.83 2.97
N MET A 55 -7.68 20.38 3.47
CA MET A 55 -6.42 19.65 3.64
C MET A 55 -6.60 18.39 4.52
N ASP A 56 -7.39 18.48 5.57
CA ASP A 56 -7.67 17.35 6.47
C ASP A 56 -8.47 16.24 5.77
N ASP A 57 -9.41 16.58 4.89
CA ASP A 57 -10.14 15.58 4.11
C ASP A 57 -9.21 14.80 3.19
N LEU A 58 -8.27 15.50 2.55
CA LEU A 58 -7.26 14.90 1.70
C LEU A 58 -6.34 13.98 2.50
N PHE A 59 -5.85 14.43 3.66
CA PHE A 59 -4.96 13.65 4.52
C PHE A 59 -5.64 12.41 5.07
N ARG A 60 -6.86 12.55 5.60
CA ARG A 60 -7.66 11.44 6.11
C ARG A 60 -7.88 10.38 5.04
N ARG A 61 -8.18 10.82 3.81
CA ARG A 61 -8.40 9.90 2.71
C ARG A 61 -7.10 9.21 2.29
N ALA A 62 -6.00 9.94 2.17
CA ALA A 62 -4.71 9.34 1.85
C ALA A 62 -4.27 8.31 2.90
N ASN A 63 -4.49 8.58 4.19
CA ASN A 63 -4.20 7.63 5.26
C ASN A 63 -5.06 6.36 5.16
N LYS A 64 -6.37 6.51 4.88
CA LYS A 64 -7.28 5.37 4.68
C LYS A 64 -6.79 4.45 3.56
N TYR A 65 -6.40 5.01 2.42
CA TYR A 65 -5.91 4.21 1.29
C TYR A 65 -4.53 3.61 1.55
N SER A 66 -3.65 4.30 2.28
CA SER A 66 -2.35 3.73 2.67
C SER A 66 -2.49 2.50 3.57
N MET A 67 -3.45 2.50 4.50
CA MET A 67 -3.70 1.31 5.34
C MET A 67 -4.11 0.11 4.48
N LEU A 68 -4.95 0.32 3.48
CA LEU A 68 -5.35 -0.74 2.55
C LEU A 68 -4.16 -1.26 1.73
N GLU A 69 -3.28 -0.37 1.23
CA GLU A 69 -2.07 -0.79 0.53
C GLU A 69 -1.14 -1.61 1.44
N ASP A 70 -1.04 -1.23 2.71
CA ASP A 70 -0.24 -1.94 3.70
C ASP A 70 -0.83 -3.32 4.03
N ASP A 71 -2.16 -3.42 4.21
CA ASP A 71 -2.87 -4.68 4.45
C ASP A 71 -2.75 -5.65 3.29
N VAL A 72 -2.92 -5.18 2.04
CA VAL A 72 -2.74 -6.00 0.84
C VAL A 72 -1.30 -6.51 0.74
N ARG A 73 -0.32 -5.67 1.04
CA ARG A 73 1.10 -6.05 1.04
C ARG A 73 1.43 -7.02 2.17
N ALA A 74 0.80 -6.87 3.34
CA ALA A 74 0.95 -7.80 4.46
C ALA A 74 0.32 -9.16 4.12
N ALA A 75 -0.88 -9.19 3.56
CA ALA A 75 -1.55 -10.41 3.11
C ALA A 75 -0.72 -11.16 2.04
N THR A 76 -0.17 -10.43 1.06
CA THR A 76 0.71 -11.00 0.04
C THR A 76 1.94 -11.66 0.64
N GLN A 77 2.58 -10.99 1.61
CA GLN A 77 3.72 -11.56 2.33
C GLN A 77 3.33 -12.79 3.15
N GLN A 78 2.18 -12.78 3.82
CA GLN A 78 1.68 -13.94 4.57
C GLN A 78 1.44 -15.15 3.66
N VAL A 79 0.84 -14.95 2.47
CA VAL A 79 0.64 -16.03 1.49
C VAL A 79 1.99 -16.62 1.04
N LEU A 80 2.97 -15.77 0.75
CA LEU A 80 4.32 -16.23 0.37
C LEU A 80 5.01 -17.01 1.51
N VAL A 81 4.88 -16.54 2.75
CA VAL A 81 5.44 -17.22 3.94
C VAL A 81 4.75 -18.56 4.18
N ALA A 82 3.42 -18.61 4.12
CA ALA A 82 2.65 -19.84 4.28
C ALA A 82 2.97 -20.86 3.17
N GLY A 83 3.12 -20.40 1.93
CA GLY A 83 3.53 -21.24 0.80
C GLY A 83 4.93 -21.85 0.98
N ARG A 84 5.88 -21.09 1.53
CA ARG A 84 7.22 -21.61 1.89
C ARG A 84 7.14 -22.64 3.02
N ALA A 85 6.39 -22.35 4.09
CA ALA A 85 6.24 -23.26 5.23
C ALA A 85 5.55 -24.59 4.84
N SER A 86 4.58 -24.55 3.92
CA SER A 86 3.93 -25.75 3.38
C SER A 86 4.92 -26.60 2.56
N ARG A 87 5.70 -25.97 1.69
CA ARG A 87 6.66 -26.66 0.81
C ARG A 87 7.84 -27.25 1.59
N ASP A 88 8.31 -26.54 2.60
CA ASP A 88 9.35 -27.02 3.52
C ASP A 88 8.88 -28.21 4.36
N ASN A 89 7.64 -28.17 4.89
CA ASN A 89 7.06 -29.33 5.58
C ASN A 89 6.91 -30.56 4.65
N ALA A 90 6.51 -30.36 3.40
CA ALA A 90 6.40 -31.44 2.42
C ALA A 90 7.76 -32.08 2.08
N ASP A 91 8.82 -31.28 1.91
CA ASP A 91 10.18 -31.77 1.68
C ASP A 91 10.71 -32.57 2.88
N ARG A 92 10.47 -32.07 4.10
CA ARG A 92 10.84 -32.78 5.33
C ARG A 92 10.12 -34.12 5.46
N HIS A 93 8.83 -34.17 5.12
CA HIS A 93 8.05 -35.41 5.21
C HIS A 93 8.49 -36.45 4.18
N ALA A 94 8.78 -36.04 2.94
CA ALA A 94 9.25 -36.92 1.87
C ALA A 94 10.62 -37.56 2.17
N LYS A 95 11.53 -36.86 2.87
CA LYS A 95 12.83 -37.42 3.27
C LYS A 95 12.74 -38.43 4.42
N THR A 96 11.68 -38.37 5.24
CA THR A 96 11.49 -39.29 6.38
C THR A 96 10.73 -40.57 6.03
N SER A 97 10.03 -40.63 4.89
CA SER A 97 9.33 -41.83 4.43
C SER A 97 10.19 -42.66 3.47
N GLY A 98 11.29 -43.25 3.97
CA GLY A 98 11.94 -44.37 3.28
C GLY A 98 11.22 -45.69 3.58
N PRO A 99 11.11 -46.65 2.64
CA PRO A 99 10.32 -47.86 2.86
C PRO A 99 10.94 -48.71 3.97
N ALA A 100 10.20 -48.90 5.07
CA ALA A 100 10.54 -49.87 6.09
C ALA A 100 10.49 -51.27 5.47
N LYS A 101 11.65 -51.88 5.26
CA LYS A 101 11.77 -53.31 4.96
C LYS A 101 11.26 -54.09 6.15
N THR A 102 10.09 -54.71 6.00
CA THR A 102 9.58 -55.74 6.90
C THR A 102 10.36 -57.03 6.67
N SER A 103 11.02 -57.52 7.72
CA SER A 103 11.53 -58.90 7.84
C SER A 103 10.66 -59.66 8.83
#